data_AF-A0A1Q4ZJ14-F1
#
_entry.id   AF-A0A1Q4ZJ14-F1
#
_cell.length_a   1.000
_cell.length_b   1.000
_cell.length_c   1.000
_cell.angle_alpha   90.00
_cell.angle_beta   90.00
_cell.angle_gamma   90.00
#
_symmetry.space_group_name_H-M   'P 1'
#
loop_
_entity.id
_entity.type
_entity.pdbx_description
1 polymer ?
#
loop_
_entity_poly.entity_id
_entity_poly.type
_entity_poly.pdbx_seq_one_letter_code
_entity_poly.pdbx_strand_id
1 'polypeptide(L)'
;MMDVAGERLESAAVFITDSSRCRPRQDPNDAPRLSWSGEVGELFTDPLLAQRFTNELGRLAEQVGLRGRTPSSTSTTPVSSHVEPGDRWADYLEECEQALGASLSGLIFPRKRARDHNTATHWSIDDVDEGEVTEDEDEDVLDGVARDEEENSATQVPKIRPDQRAKYRRFAERWVAAVTEPTVEDDWSTLPPIHLRMVVTRLYLTLLAAGAWHKDDSWRSDLRWLAWSLVPDDDVLDELPAEAFDHLYALLAVAMATLRQGTQLHGGRQEDLPFTVAWADASEWVAEADLSLAEELLLPATQPFAWVATSKELRETIRLAEEARQDPYAEARATLAEAGLAIELQEGVWRVEGDFANAYRAAARAVTELTRIDDAAAALARNPRYAVLIAVVDRKMLLVDSRMAVWRLYSLSGTRTPLSMTIECSGPPPHARTLPLGSQLPEVNDLGARLNLDLFAIATEMRSFIACS
;
A
#
# COMPACT_ATOMS: atom_id res chain seq x y z
N MET A 1 37.10 28.86 -17.11
CA MET A 1 37.56 28.12 -18.30
C MET A 1 39.01 27.75 -18.05
N MET A 2 39.26 26.49 -17.74
CA MET A 2 40.61 26.00 -17.44
C MET A 2 40.82 24.73 -18.27
N ASP A 3 41.96 24.69 -18.94
CA ASP A 3 42.37 23.58 -19.80
C ASP A 3 43.41 22.78 -19.02
N VAL A 4 43.07 21.55 -18.64
CA VAL A 4 43.99 20.63 -17.98
C VAL A 4 43.95 19.32 -18.76
N ALA A 5 45.08 18.98 -19.38
CA ALA A 5 45.33 17.71 -20.08
C ALA A 5 44.44 17.39 -21.31
N GLY A 6 43.93 18.41 -22.02
CA GLY A 6 43.36 18.21 -23.37
C GLY A 6 41.98 17.55 -23.41
N GLU A 7 41.33 17.35 -22.26
CA GLU A 7 39.91 17.02 -22.18
C GLU A 7 39.10 18.23 -21.76
N ARG A 8 38.08 18.55 -22.57
CA ARG A 8 37.19 19.68 -22.37
C ARG A 8 36.21 19.35 -21.23
N LEU A 9 36.57 19.67 -20.00
CA LEU A 9 35.68 19.59 -18.85
C LEU A 9 34.71 20.78 -18.86
N GLU A 10 33.53 20.57 -19.42
CA GLU A 10 32.39 21.46 -19.23
C GLU A 10 31.85 21.27 -17.80
N SER A 11 32.16 22.21 -16.91
CA SER A 11 31.46 22.30 -15.63
C SER A 11 29.98 22.55 -15.93
N ALA A 12 29.11 21.65 -15.49
CA ALA A 12 27.68 21.87 -15.51
C ALA A 12 27.38 23.23 -14.87
N ALA A 13 26.59 24.06 -15.56
CA ALA A 13 26.11 25.31 -14.99
C ALA A 13 25.15 24.95 -13.84
N VAL A 14 25.67 24.96 -12.61
CA VAL A 14 24.85 24.84 -11.40
C VAL A 14 24.11 26.16 -11.24
N PHE A 15 22.85 26.18 -11.67
CA PHE A 15 21.94 27.28 -11.35
C PHE A 15 21.58 27.15 -9.86
N ILE A 16 22.21 27.97 -9.01
CA ILE A 16 21.74 28.21 -7.65
C ILE A 16 20.54 29.17 -7.76
N THR A 17 19.41 28.66 -8.25
CA THR A 17 18.14 29.38 -8.13
C THR A 17 17.57 29.07 -6.76
N ASP A 18 17.50 30.10 -5.92
CA ASP A 18 16.80 30.08 -4.64
C ASP A 18 15.32 29.74 -4.89
N SER A 19 14.96 28.47 -4.67
CA SER A 19 13.62 27.92 -4.93
C SER A 19 12.54 28.64 -4.12
N SER A 20 12.90 29.20 -2.95
CA SER A 20 12.01 29.99 -2.11
C SER A 20 11.53 31.28 -2.79
N ARG A 21 12.37 31.90 -3.63
CA ARG A 21 12.07 33.17 -4.35
C ARG A 21 11.18 32.98 -5.57
N CYS A 22 11.07 31.75 -6.06
CA CYS A 22 10.20 31.39 -7.17
C CYS A 22 8.85 30.82 -6.72
N ARG A 23 8.59 30.76 -5.41
CA ARG A 23 7.32 30.24 -4.88
C ARG A 23 6.17 31.18 -5.27
N PRO A 24 5.04 30.65 -5.78
CA PRO A 24 3.83 31.41 -5.92
C PRO A 24 3.44 31.99 -4.55
N ARG A 25 3.23 33.31 -4.46
CA ARG A 25 2.62 33.91 -3.26
C ARG A 25 1.18 33.44 -3.19
N GLN A 26 0.92 32.34 -2.49
CA GLN A 26 -0.41 32.05 -2.02
C GLN A 26 -0.67 32.95 -0.80
N ASP A 27 -1.76 33.71 -0.84
CA ASP A 27 -2.20 34.46 0.33
C ASP A 27 -2.62 33.44 1.41
N PRO A 28 -1.92 33.33 2.55
CA PRO A 28 -2.18 32.31 3.56
C PRO A 28 -3.61 32.39 4.14
N ASN A 29 -4.29 33.53 3.95
CA ASN A 29 -5.68 33.71 4.36
C ASN A 29 -6.71 33.05 3.44
N ASP A 30 -6.33 32.67 2.21
CA ASP A 30 -7.28 32.19 1.20
C ASP A 30 -7.21 30.66 0.99
N ALA A 31 -6.26 29.96 1.61
CA ALA A 31 -6.16 28.50 1.51
C ALA A 31 -7.32 27.80 2.25
N PRO A 32 -7.94 26.77 1.65
CA PRO A 32 -9.00 26.02 2.31
C PRO A 32 -8.41 25.25 3.51
N ARG A 33 -9.06 25.35 4.66
CA ARG A 33 -8.59 24.79 5.94
C ARG A 33 -9.74 24.27 6.77
N LEU A 34 -9.47 23.31 7.63
CA LEU A 34 -10.39 22.91 8.70
C LEU A 34 -10.52 24.07 9.71
N SER A 35 -11.74 24.33 10.17
CA SER A 35 -11.95 25.31 11.26
C SER A 35 -11.83 24.65 12.65
N TRP A 36 -11.58 23.34 12.67
CA TRP A 36 -11.43 22.54 13.86
C TRP A 36 -10.07 22.77 14.51
N SER A 37 -10.08 22.99 15.83
CA SER A 37 -8.88 23.22 16.65
C SER A 37 -8.89 22.39 17.93
N GLY A 38 -9.71 21.33 17.99
CA GLY A 38 -9.87 20.48 19.17
C GLY A 38 -8.77 19.43 19.31
N GLU A 39 -8.87 18.62 20.36
CA GLU A 39 -8.02 17.44 20.52
C GLU A 39 -8.62 16.25 19.76
N VAL A 40 -7.78 15.40 19.17
CA VAL A 40 -8.24 14.21 18.41
C VAL A 40 -9.16 13.32 19.26
N GLY A 41 -8.92 13.22 20.57
CA GLY A 41 -9.76 12.44 21.50
C GLY A 41 -11.20 12.96 21.61
N GLU A 42 -11.43 14.27 21.46
CA GLU A 42 -12.77 14.87 21.52
C GLU A 42 -13.66 14.42 20.35
N LEU A 43 -13.04 14.14 19.19
CA LEU A 43 -13.73 13.64 18.01
C LEU A 43 -14.45 12.31 18.29
N PHE A 44 -13.93 11.49 19.21
CA PHE A 44 -14.47 10.18 19.52
C PHE A 44 -15.35 10.15 20.77
N THR A 45 -15.34 11.23 21.57
CA THR A 45 -16.14 11.34 22.79
C THR A 45 -17.38 12.21 22.62
N ASP A 46 -17.34 13.21 21.73
CA ASP A 46 -18.48 14.08 21.41
C ASP A 46 -19.01 13.88 19.97
N PRO A 47 -20.17 13.21 19.80
CA PRO A 47 -20.78 13.00 18.49
C PRO A 47 -21.24 14.26 17.75
N LEU A 48 -21.35 15.41 18.42
CA LEU A 48 -21.65 16.70 17.77
C LEU A 48 -20.38 17.28 17.14
N LEU A 49 -19.25 17.21 17.83
CA LEU A 49 -17.94 17.57 17.26
C LEU A 49 -17.59 16.67 16.08
N ALA A 50 -17.81 15.35 16.20
CA ALA A 50 -17.63 14.41 15.10
C ALA A 50 -18.48 14.78 13.87
N GLN A 51 -19.73 15.20 14.08
CA GLN A 51 -20.61 15.62 12.99
C GLN A 51 -20.13 16.91 12.33
N ARG A 52 -19.68 17.89 13.13
CA ARG A 52 -19.12 19.14 12.61
C ARG A 52 -17.86 18.88 11.80
N PHE A 53 -16.92 18.11 12.34
CA PHE A 53 -15.71 17.69 11.65
C PHE A 53 -16.04 16.98 10.33
N THR A 54 -17.00 16.05 10.33
CA THR A 54 -17.42 15.34 9.11
C THR A 54 -17.88 16.31 8.01
N ASN A 55 -18.67 17.33 8.36
CA ASN A 55 -19.15 18.31 7.40
C ASN A 55 -18.02 19.24 6.91
N GLU A 56 -17.09 19.60 7.79
CA GLU A 56 -15.94 20.43 7.43
C GLU A 56 -14.93 19.67 6.55
N LEU A 57 -14.68 18.40 6.83
CA LEU A 57 -13.85 17.52 6.01
C LEU A 57 -14.41 17.39 4.60
N GLY A 58 -15.71 17.12 4.46
CA GLY A 58 -16.35 17.04 3.14
C GLY A 58 -16.22 18.35 2.36
N ARG A 59 -16.45 19.50 3.03
CA ARG A 59 -16.27 20.81 2.40
C ARG A 59 -14.82 21.07 2.00
N LEU A 60 -13.85 20.66 2.82
CA LEU A 60 -12.43 20.81 2.51
C LEU A 60 -12.04 19.95 1.30
N ALA A 61 -12.45 18.68 1.28
CA ALA A 61 -12.19 17.78 0.16
C ALA A 61 -12.74 18.35 -1.16
N GLU A 62 -13.98 18.84 -1.16
CA GLU A 62 -14.58 19.52 -2.32
C GLU A 62 -13.77 20.76 -2.75
N GLN A 63 -13.33 21.59 -1.80
CA GLN A 63 -12.59 22.82 -2.11
C GLN A 63 -11.20 22.55 -2.67
N VAL A 64 -10.51 21.52 -2.16
CA VAL A 64 -9.18 21.17 -2.66
C VAL A 64 -9.26 20.46 -4.01
N GLY A 65 -10.22 19.55 -4.21
CA GLY A 65 -10.47 18.92 -5.51
C GLY A 65 -10.79 19.93 -6.62
N LEU A 66 -11.43 21.06 -6.28
CA LEU A 66 -11.69 22.15 -7.23
C LEU A 66 -10.46 23.03 -7.55
N ARG A 67 -9.46 23.10 -6.66
CA ARG A 67 -8.27 23.96 -6.83
C ARG A 67 -7.17 23.35 -7.71
N GLY A 68 -7.09 22.03 -7.81
CA GLY A 68 -6.24 21.36 -8.81
C GLY A 68 -6.54 21.78 -10.26
N ARG A 69 -7.66 22.49 -10.47
CA ARG A 69 -8.16 22.96 -11.77
C ARG A 69 -7.57 24.29 -12.26
N THR A 70 -6.86 25.05 -11.43
CA THR A 70 -6.34 26.38 -11.82
C THR A 70 -4.82 26.39 -11.94
N PRO A 71 -4.24 26.54 -13.15
CA PRO A 71 -2.83 26.87 -13.27
C PRO A 71 -2.58 28.20 -12.56
N SER A 72 -1.59 28.22 -11.67
CA SER A 72 -1.22 29.40 -10.90
C SER A 72 -1.07 30.61 -11.82
N SER A 73 -1.93 31.61 -11.64
CA SER A 73 -1.87 32.86 -12.37
C SER A 73 -0.62 33.64 -11.96
N THR A 74 0.29 33.82 -12.91
CA THR A 74 1.49 34.63 -12.76
C THR A 74 1.12 36.09 -12.46
N SER A 75 1.21 36.50 -11.20
CA SER A 75 1.22 37.92 -10.82
C SER A 75 2.60 38.29 -10.26
N THR A 76 3.29 39.15 -11.01
CA THR A 76 4.64 39.61 -10.78
C THR A 76 4.63 40.83 -9.88
N THR A 77 5.29 40.79 -8.72
CA THR A 77 5.88 42.00 -8.09
C THR A 77 6.91 41.60 -7.03
N PRO A 78 8.19 41.96 -7.19
CA PRO A 78 9.24 41.58 -6.25
C PRO A 78 9.27 42.57 -5.08
N VAL A 79 9.13 42.06 -3.85
CA VAL A 79 9.58 42.76 -2.65
C VAL A 79 10.51 41.80 -1.93
N SER A 80 11.74 42.26 -1.69
CA SER A 80 12.86 41.53 -1.11
C SER A 80 12.68 41.37 0.40
N SER A 81 12.70 40.13 0.88
CA SER A 81 13.05 39.78 2.25
C SER A 81 14.03 38.61 2.19
N HIS A 82 15.18 38.77 2.85
CA HIS A 82 16.16 37.71 3.02
C HIS A 82 15.60 36.65 3.98
N VAL A 83 15.35 35.44 3.47
CA VAL A 83 15.09 34.24 4.27
C VAL A 83 16.06 33.16 3.76
N GLU A 84 16.67 32.42 4.67
CA GLU A 84 17.59 31.31 4.39
C GLU A 84 16.90 30.21 3.57
N PRO A 85 17.63 29.37 2.80
CA PRO A 85 17.05 28.26 2.07
C PRO A 85 16.29 27.33 3.03
N GLY A 86 14.96 27.40 2.98
CA GLY A 86 14.08 26.68 3.89
C GLY A 86 14.17 25.17 3.71
N ASP A 87 14.04 24.45 4.82
CA ASP A 87 13.88 23.01 4.86
C ASP A 87 12.52 22.64 4.22
N ARG A 88 12.52 21.93 3.07
CA ARG A 88 11.29 21.51 2.36
C ARG A 88 10.35 20.73 3.28
N TRP A 89 10.89 19.99 4.23
CA TRP A 89 10.11 19.25 5.20
C TRP A 89 9.40 20.18 6.20
N ALA A 90 10.11 21.19 6.73
CA ALA A 90 9.52 22.19 7.62
C ALA A 90 8.40 22.98 6.94
N ASP A 91 8.60 23.37 5.68
CA ASP A 91 7.58 24.05 4.86
C ASP A 91 6.34 23.17 4.67
N TYR A 92 6.54 21.89 4.36
CA TYR A 92 5.44 20.93 4.20
C TYR A 92 4.67 20.69 5.51
N LEU A 93 5.37 20.64 6.64
CA LEU A 93 4.73 20.54 7.96
C LEU A 93 3.90 21.79 8.29
N GLU A 94 4.39 22.98 7.97
CA GLU A 94 3.65 24.24 8.17
C GLU A 94 2.39 24.27 7.29
N GLU A 95 2.48 23.86 6.02
CA GLU A 95 1.32 23.72 5.14
C GLU A 95 0.29 22.73 5.69
N CYS A 96 0.74 21.58 6.19
CA CYS A 96 -0.13 20.59 6.81
C CYS A 96 -0.80 21.15 8.08
N GLU A 97 -0.04 21.82 8.95
CA GLU A 97 -0.56 22.44 10.17
C GLU A 97 -1.56 23.57 9.86
N GLN A 98 -1.34 24.34 8.81
CA GLN A 98 -2.25 25.39 8.36
C GLN A 98 -3.56 24.83 7.80
N ALA A 99 -3.50 23.72 7.06
CA ALA A 99 -4.67 23.08 6.46
C ALA A 99 -5.50 22.27 7.48
N LEU A 100 -4.84 21.51 8.35
CA LEU A 100 -5.45 20.53 9.26
C LEU A 100 -5.56 21.00 10.72
N GLY A 101 -4.67 21.90 11.15
CA GLY A 101 -4.42 22.21 12.56
C GLY A 101 -3.40 21.24 13.20
N ALA A 102 -2.70 21.73 14.23
CA ALA A 102 -1.59 21.06 14.90
C ALA A 102 -1.92 19.65 15.44
N SER A 103 -3.15 19.48 15.92
CA SER A 103 -3.63 18.23 16.53
C SER A 103 -3.79 17.10 15.51
N LEU A 104 -4.27 17.41 14.30
CA LEU A 104 -4.41 16.43 13.21
C LEU A 104 -3.10 16.25 12.42
N SER A 105 -2.31 17.30 12.23
CA SER A 105 -0.99 17.15 11.60
C SER A 105 -0.04 16.34 12.49
N GLY A 106 -0.05 16.57 13.80
CA GLY A 106 0.72 15.80 14.77
C GLY A 106 0.31 14.33 14.88
N LEU A 107 -0.91 13.98 14.45
CA LEU A 107 -1.40 12.60 14.41
C LEU A 107 -0.72 11.75 13.33
N ILE A 108 -0.32 12.37 12.21
CA ILE A 108 0.34 11.70 11.07
C ILE A 108 1.85 11.99 11.00
N PHE A 109 2.29 13.13 11.54
CA PHE A 109 3.69 13.53 11.66
C PHE A 109 3.99 13.80 13.12
N PRO A 110 4.18 12.75 13.94
CA PRO A 110 4.52 12.94 15.34
C PRO A 110 5.84 13.70 15.41
N ARG A 111 5.80 14.91 15.98
CA ARG A 111 7.02 15.68 16.25
C ARG A 111 7.85 14.85 17.22
N LYS A 112 8.89 14.16 16.74
CA LYS A 112 9.96 13.67 17.59
C LYS A 112 10.54 14.91 18.27
N ARG A 113 10.09 15.22 19.49
CA ARG A 113 10.78 16.20 20.34
C ARG A 113 12.22 15.73 20.35
N ALA A 114 13.12 16.56 19.82
CA ALA A 114 14.52 16.25 19.66
C ALA A 114 14.99 15.53 20.92
N ARG A 115 15.26 14.24 20.78
CA ARG A 115 15.84 13.41 21.82
C ARG A 115 17.08 14.17 22.27
N ASP A 116 17.08 14.64 23.52
CA ASP A 116 18.11 15.45 24.16
C ASP A 116 19.47 15.33 23.47
N HIS A 117 19.71 16.17 22.46
CA HIS A 117 21.07 16.50 22.05
C HIS A 117 21.57 17.55 23.04
N ASN A 118 21.54 17.18 24.32
CA ASN A 118 22.35 17.81 25.34
C ASN A 118 23.78 17.28 25.15
N THR A 119 24.38 17.63 24.02
CA THR A 119 25.83 17.58 23.81
C THR A 119 26.29 18.99 23.50
N ALA A 120 26.56 19.70 24.59
CA ALA A 120 27.52 20.78 24.76
C ALA A 120 28.22 21.30 23.49
N THR A 121 28.08 22.60 23.20
CA THR A 121 29.11 23.62 23.52
C THR A 121 28.71 24.97 22.90
N HIS A 122 28.25 25.91 23.72
CA HIS A 122 28.59 27.30 23.49
C HIS A 122 28.86 27.96 24.83
N TRP A 123 30.15 28.11 25.12
CA TRP A 123 30.64 28.99 26.17
C TRP A 123 30.28 30.43 25.79
N SER A 124 29.54 31.11 26.66
CA SER A 124 29.75 32.54 26.89
C SER A 124 29.50 32.80 28.37
N ILE A 125 30.61 33.14 29.02
CA ILE A 125 30.79 33.50 30.41
C ILE A 125 30.00 34.77 30.69
N ASP A 126 29.22 34.78 31.78
CA ASP A 126 29.05 35.98 32.58
C ASP A 126 29.23 35.60 34.06
N ASP A 127 30.04 36.40 34.73
CA ASP A 127 30.58 36.25 36.08
C ASP A 127 29.56 36.55 37.19
N VAL A 128 29.89 36.06 38.40
CA VAL A 128 29.43 36.49 39.76
C VAL A 128 28.04 35.94 40.16
N ASP A 129 27.84 35.25 41.30
CA ASP A 129 28.34 35.49 42.66
C ASP A 129 28.39 34.20 43.51
N GLU A 130 29.36 34.13 44.41
CA GLU A 130 29.47 33.12 45.47
C GLU A 130 28.48 33.47 46.59
N GLY A 131 27.58 32.56 46.97
CA GLY A 131 26.63 32.84 48.05
C GLY A 131 25.88 31.62 48.57
N GLU A 132 26.48 31.00 49.58
CA GLU A 132 25.82 30.37 50.73
C GLU A 132 24.93 29.14 50.54
N VAL A 133 25.50 28.00 50.96
CA VAL A 133 24.79 26.78 51.32
C VAL A 133 24.00 27.02 52.61
N THR A 134 22.68 26.86 52.56
CA THR A 134 21.90 26.43 53.72
C THR A 134 21.08 25.20 53.35
N GLU A 135 21.44 24.11 54.02
CA GLU A 135 20.69 22.86 54.11
C GLU A 135 19.32 23.08 54.77
N ASP A 136 18.40 22.16 54.51
CA ASP A 136 17.08 21.94 55.12
C ASP A 136 15.89 22.69 54.53
N GLU A 137 15.31 22.17 53.43
CA GLU A 137 13.85 21.99 53.32
C GLU A 137 13.54 20.67 52.57
N ASP A 138 12.91 19.74 53.29
CA ASP A 138 12.28 18.54 52.74
C ASP A 138 11.09 18.94 51.84
N GLU A 139 11.24 18.86 50.51
CA GLU A 139 10.11 18.84 49.56
C GLU A 139 10.17 17.58 48.70
N ASP A 140 9.92 16.45 49.35
CA ASP A 140 9.60 15.17 48.72
C ASP A 140 8.09 15.14 48.33
N VAL A 141 7.58 16.17 47.64
CA VAL A 141 6.16 16.24 47.24
C VAL A 141 6.00 17.06 45.95
N LEU A 142 5.70 16.37 44.83
CA LEU A 142 5.18 16.88 43.53
C LEU A 142 6.17 17.17 42.39
N ASP A 143 6.82 16.14 41.83
CA ASP A 143 7.24 16.20 40.41
C ASP A 143 7.16 14.85 39.68
N GLY A 144 6.02 14.16 39.83
CA GLY A 144 5.82 12.81 39.28
C GLY A 144 4.49 12.57 38.56
N VAL A 145 3.66 13.59 38.32
CA VAL A 145 2.31 13.38 37.76
C VAL A 145 2.05 14.12 36.44
N ALA A 146 2.90 15.08 36.05
CA ALA A 146 2.68 15.86 34.82
C ALA A 146 3.40 15.32 33.57
N ARG A 147 4.40 14.43 33.71
CA ARG A 147 5.18 13.92 32.58
C ARG A 147 4.56 12.70 31.87
N ASP A 148 3.76 11.90 32.59
CA ASP A 148 3.17 10.67 32.04
C ASP A 148 1.81 10.90 31.34
N GLU A 149 1.15 12.05 31.55
CA GLU A 149 -0.18 12.31 30.97
C GLU A 149 -0.12 12.80 29.52
N GLU A 150 0.91 13.54 29.12
CA GLU A 150 1.07 14.04 27.74
C GLU A 150 1.66 13.00 26.78
N GLU A 151 2.59 12.14 27.22
CA GLU A 151 3.14 11.04 26.40
C GLU A 151 2.08 9.96 26.06
N ASN A 152 1.01 9.86 26.86
CA ASN A 152 -0.03 8.85 26.70
C ASN A 152 -1.19 9.24 25.78
N SER A 153 -1.37 10.52 25.43
CA SER A 153 -2.59 10.98 24.74
C SER A 153 -2.64 10.59 23.24
N ALA A 154 -1.51 10.63 22.53
CA ALA A 154 -1.46 10.37 21.08
C ALA A 154 -1.71 8.91 20.69
N THR A 155 -1.55 7.99 21.65
CA THR A 155 -1.67 6.53 21.44
C THR A 155 -2.87 5.95 22.21
N GLN A 156 -3.65 6.80 22.88
CA GLN A 156 -4.79 6.33 23.68
C GLN A 156 -5.98 5.99 22.79
N VAL A 157 -6.39 4.73 22.81
CA VAL A 157 -7.58 4.28 22.08
C VAL A 157 -8.84 4.77 22.80
N PRO A 158 -9.72 5.52 22.11
CA PRO A 158 -10.90 6.11 22.73
C PRO A 158 -11.92 5.05 23.12
N LYS A 159 -12.69 5.33 24.18
CA LYS A 159 -13.80 4.47 24.63
C LYS A 159 -15.10 4.88 23.97
N ILE A 160 -15.48 4.18 22.91
CA ILE A 160 -16.76 4.41 22.21
C ILE A 160 -17.87 3.59 22.85
N ARG A 161 -18.94 4.26 23.28
CA ARG A 161 -20.10 3.59 23.87
C ARG A 161 -20.82 2.72 22.82
N PRO A 162 -21.36 1.54 23.17
CA PRO A 162 -21.99 0.64 22.21
C PRO A 162 -23.13 1.25 21.39
N ASP A 163 -23.91 2.16 21.99
CA ASP A 163 -25.02 2.89 21.37
C ASP A 163 -24.55 3.92 20.32
N GLN A 164 -23.30 4.38 20.42
CA GLN A 164 -22.72 5.36 19.50
C GLN A 164 -21.97 4.73 18.32
N ARG A 165 -21.64 3.43 18.39
CA ARG A 165 -20.83 2.72 17.36
C ARG A 165 -21.41 2.87 15.95
N ALA A 166 -22.71 2.66 15.79
CA ALA A 166 -23.37 2.80 14.48
C ALA A 166 -23.29 4.24 13.93
N LYS A 167 -23.27 5.25 14.82
CA LYS A 167 -23.11 6.65 14.42
C LYS A 167 -21.68 6.93 13.95
N TYR A 168 -20.67 6.42 14.66
CA TYR A 168 -19.27 6.54 14.26
C TYR A 168 -18.94 5.80 12.97
N ARG A 169 -19.54 4.63 12.72
CA ARG A 169 -19.39 3.96 11.41
C ARG A 169 -19.89 4.84 10.26
N ARG A 170 -21.05 5.49 10.41
CA ARG A 170 -21.57 6.46 9.40
C ARG A 170 -20.74 7.73 9.27
N PHE A 171 -19.97 8.09 10.28
CA PHE A 171 -18.98 9.17 10.14
C PHE A 171 -17.79 8.67 9.32
N ALA A 172 -17.25 7.51 9.68
CA ALA A 172 -16.15 6.87 8.97
C ALA A 172 -16.45 6.62 7.49
N GLU A 173 -17.61 6.06 7.16
CA GLU A 173 -18.07 5.87 5.77
C GLU A 173 -18.02 7.18 4.96
N ARG A 174 -18.43 8.30 5.59
CA ARG A 174 -18.39 9.62 4.95
C ARG A 174 -16.99 10.20 4.85
N TRP A 175 -16.12 9.93 5.83
CA TRP A 175 -14.72 10.35 5.78
C TRP A 175 -13.97 9.62 4.68
N VAL A 176 -14.19 8.30 4.57
CA VAL A 176 -13.62 7.44 3.52
C VAL A 176 -14.06 7.96 2.16
N ALA A 177 -15.37 8.09 1.92
CA ALA A 177 -15.89 8.61 0.64
C ALA A 177 -15.27 9.97 0.28
N ALA A 178 -15.13 10.88 1.25
CA ALA A 178 -14.55 12.20 1.02
C ALA A 178 -13.07 12.18 0.57
N VAL A 179 -12.31 11.11 0.84
CA VAL A 179 -10.88 11.02 0.50
C VAL A 179 -10.53 9.95 -0.53
N THR A 180 -11.47 9.06 -0.85
CA THR A 180 -11.25 7.97 -1.81
C THR A 180 -12.06 8.14 -3.10
N GLU A 181 -13.12 8.95 -3.11
CA GLU A 181 -13.90 9.21 -4.33
C GLU A 181 -13.28 10.39 -5.09
N PRO A 182 -12.81 10.17 -6.34
CA PRO A 182 -12.29 11.26 -7.15
C PRO A 182 -13.41 12.25 -7.51
N THR A 183 -13.07 13.52 -7.57
CA THR A 183 -14.04 14.60 -7.83
C THR A 183 -14.54 14.55 -9.29
N VAL A 184 -13.72 14.00 -10.19
CA VAL A 184 -14.04 13.73 -11.59
C VAL A 184 -13.96 12.22 -11.81
N GLU A 185 -14.98 11.65 -12.43
CA GLU A 185 -15.04 10.21 -12.74
C GLU A 185 -13.81 9.81 -13.57
N ASP A 186 -13.11 8.76 -13.12
CA ASP A 186 -11.89 8.22 -13.72
C ASP A 186 -10.63 9.13 -13.73
N ASP A 187 -10.62 10.23 -12.97
CA ASP A 187 -9.44 11.12 -12.84
C ASP A 187 -8.85 11.08 -11.42
N TRP A 188 -7.82 10.26 -11.26
CA TRP A 188 -7.16 10.00 -9.99
C TRP A 188 -6.42 11.20 -9.40
N SER A 189 -5.93 12.11 -10.27
CA SER A 189 -5.26 13.36 -9.84
C SER A 189 -6.19 14.33 -9.11
N THR A 190 -7.50 14.05 -9.11
CA THR A 190 -8.52 14.85 -8.40
C THR A 190 -8.81 14.36 -6.98
N LEU A 191 -8.09 13.35 -6.49
CA LEU A 191 -8.15 12.95 -5.10
C LEU A 191 -7.65 14.09 -4.17
N PRO A 192 -8.16 14.16 -2.94
CA PRO A 192 -7.64 15.12 -1.97
C PRO A 192 -6.14 14.92 -1.68
N PRO A 193 -5.44 15.92 -1.13
CA PRO A 193 -4.03 15.82 -0.81
C PRO A 193 -3.72 14.65 0.11
N ILE A 194 -2.52 14.09 -0.04
CA ILE A 194 -2.09 12.89 0.67
C ILE A 194 -2.17 13.04 2.20
N HIS A 195 -1.89 14.22 2.76
CA HIS A 195 -2.00 14.47 4.20
C HIS A 195 -3.45 14.31 4.71
N LEU A 196 -4.47 14.68 3.92
CA LEU A 196 -5.87 14.43 4.27
C LEU A 196 -6.21 12.94 4.26
N ARG A 197 -5.74 12.22 3.24
CA ARG A 197 -5.91 10.75 3.12
C ARG A 197 -5.26 10.03 4.29
N MET A 198 -4.05 10.44 4.68
CA MET A 198 -3.31 9.90 5.84
C MET A 198 -4.06 10.15 7.15
N VAL A 199 -4.55 11.37 7.40
CA VAL A 199 -5.32 11.68 8.61
C VAL A 199 -6.58 10.83 8.69
N VAL A 200 -7.36 10.74 7.62
CA VAL A 200 -8.59 9.93 7.61
C VAL A 200 -8.27 8.46 7.86
N THR A 201 -7.22 7.93 7.22
CA THR A 201 -6.77 6.55 7.46
C THR A 201 -6.41 6.33 8.92
N ARG A 202 -5.69 7.27 9.53
CA ARG A 202 -5.29 7.19 10.94
C ARG A 202 -6.49 7.25 11.88
N LEU A 203 -7.46 8.14 11.63
CA LEU A 203 -8.72 8.21 12.39
C LEU A 203 -9.56 6.94 12.24
N TYR A 204 -9.58 6.35 11.04
CA TYR A 204 -10.29 5.11 10.76
C TYR A 204 -9.69 3.93 11.53
N LEU A 205 -8.36 3.79 11.52
CA LEU A 205 -7.64 2.81 12.34
C LEU A 205 -7.91 3.00 13.84
N THR A 206 -8.03 4.24 14.32
CA THR A 206 -8.42 4.52 15.71
C THR A 206 -9.82 4.02 16.04
N LEU A 207 -10.79 4.15 15.13
CA LEU A 207 -12.14 3.58 15.32
C LEU A 207 -12.15 2.04 15.32
N LEU A 208 -11.29 1.42 14.51
CA LEU A 208 -11.09 -0.02 14.51
C LEU A 208 -10.49 -0.51 15.83
N ALA A 209 -9.46 0.19 16.33
CA ALA A 209 -8.88 -0.07 17.63
C ALA A 209 -9.89 0.12 18.77
N ALA A 210 -10.81 1.09 18.64
CA ALA A 210 -11.89 1.33 19.60
C ALA A 210 -13.03 0.29 19.52
N GLY A 211 -12.98 -0.65 18.58
CA GLY A 211 -13.98 -1.70 18.41
C GLY A 211 -15.33 -1.22 17.88
N ALA A 212 -15.34 -0.16 17.04
CA ALA A 212 -16.57 0.40 16.49
C ALA A 212 -17.33 -0.57 15.56
N TRP A 213 -16.64 -1.51 14.93
CA TRP A 213 -17.23 -2.54 14.05
C TRP A 213 -17.63 -3.83 14.75
N HIS A 214 -17.12 -4.09 15.96
CA HIS A 214 -17.43 -5.31 16.70
C HIS A 214 -17.10 -6.59 15.89
N LYS A 215 -18.12 -7.29 15.37
CA LYS A 215 -17.97 -8.52 14.56
C LYS A 215 -18.36 -8.31 13.09
N ASP A 216 -18.66 -7.08 12.73
CA ASP A 216 -18.99 -6.72 11.34
C ASP A 216 -17.69 -6.57 10.56
N ASP A 217 -17.56 -7.28 9.44
CA ASP A 217 -16.39 -7.26 8.57
C ASP A 217 -16.46 -6.19 7.47
N SER A 218 -17.52 -5.38 7.45
CA SER A 218 -17.71 -4.28 6.48
C SER A 218 -16.54 -3.30 6.45
N TRP A 219 -15.79 -3.18 7.55
CA TRP A 219 -14.64 -2.28 7.63
C TRP A 219 -13.52 -2.59 6.64
N ARG A 220 -13.40 -3.85 6.20
CA ARG A 220 -12.33 -4.27 5.27
C ARG A 220 -12.45 -3.58 3.92
N SER A 221 -13.69 -3.35 3.46
CA SER A 221 -13.93 -2.66 2.19
C SER A 221 -13.43 -1.22 2.25
N ASP A 222 -13.79 -0.50 3.31
CA ASP A 222 -13.40 0.90 3.49
C ASP A 222 -11.89 1.03 3.72
N LEU A 223 -11.29 0.15 4.53
CA LEU A 223 -9.84 0.17 4.76
C LEU A 223 -9.05 -0.17 3.50
N ARG A 224 -9.55 -1.08 2.65
CA ARG A 224 -8.97 -1.33 1.33
C ARG A 224 -8.94 -0.05 0.49
N TRP A 225 -10.05 0.69 0.40
CA TRP A 225 -10.08 1.93 -0.37
C TRP A 225 -9.17 3.01 0.20
N LEU A 226 -9.05 3.09 1.53
CA LEU A 226 -8.08 3.98 2.17
C LEU A 226 -6.64 3.58 1.83
N ALA A 227 -6.28 2.30 1.96
CA ALA A 227 -4.94 1.82 1.59
C ALA A 227 -4.63 2.09 0.12
N TRP A 228 -5.59 1.84 -0.77
CA TRP A 228 -5.49 2.15 -2.20
C TRP A 228 -5.28 3.66 -2.43
N SER A 229 -6.00 4.54 -1.72
CA SER A 229 -5.83 6.00 -1.85
C SER A 229 -4.48 6.53 -1.37
N LEU A 230 -3.77 5.77 -0.53
CA LEU A 230 -2.44 6.14 -0.02
C LEU A 230 -1.30 5.71 -0.95
N VAL A 231 -1.57 4.93 -1.99
CA VAL A 231 -0.58 4.60 -3.02
C VAL A 231 -0.20 5.90 -3.73
N PRO A 232 1.09 6.31 -3.74
CA PRO A 232 1.51 7.54 -4.39
C PRO A 232 1.39 7.41 -5.91
N ASP A 233 0.86 8.44 -6.56
CA ASP A 233 0.87 8.62 -8.01
C ASP A 233 2.08 9.49 -8.43
N ASP A 234 2.28 9.64 -9.74
CA ASP A 234 3.41 10.40 -10.29
C ASP A 234 3.47 11.85 -9.76
N ASP A 235 2.31 12.50 -9.58
CA ASP A 235 2.21 13.86 -9.05
C ASP A 235 2.67 13.91 -7.58
N VAL A 236 2.24 12.95 -6.76
CA VAL A 236 2.66 12.83 -5.35
C VAL A 236 4.17 12.55 -5.24
N LEU A 237 4.72 11.72 -6.15
CA LEU A 237 6.15 11.41 -6.21
C LEU A 237 7.01 12.65 -6.49
N ASP A 238 6.52 13.59 -7.28
CA ASP A 238 7.22 14.83 -7.60
C ASP A 238 7.08 15.92 -6.50
N GLU A 239 5.94 15.98 -5.81
CA GLU A 239 5.62 17.05 -4.86
C GLU A 239 6.18 16.82 -3.44
N LEU A 240 6.08 15.59 -2.92
CA LEU A 240 6.36 15.32 -1.51
C LEU A 240 7.86 15.37 -1.14
N PRO A 241 8.21 15.88 0.05
CA PRO A 241 9.54 15.69 0.61
C PRO A 241 9.79 14.23 0.99
N ALA A 242 11.06 13.80 1.00
CA ALA A 242 11.46 12.42 1.26
C ALA A 242 10.91 11.89 2.60
N GLU A 243 10.96 12.71 3.64
CA GLU A 243 10.52 12.38 5.00
C GLU A 243 9.00 12.11 5.09
N ALA A 244 8.20 12.70 4.18
CA ALA A 244 6.78 12.43 4.10
C ALA A 244 6.50 11.01 3.58
N PHE A 245 7.35 10.48 2.70
CA PHE A 245 7.22 9.11 2.20
C PHE A 245 7.44 8.08 3.30
N ASP A 246 8.40 8.30 4.20
CA ASP A 246 8.63 7.40 5.34
C ASP A 246 7.34 7.21 6.16
N HIS A 247 6.65 8.32 6.47
CA HIS A 247 5.42 8.32 7.25
C HIS A 247 4.24 7.74 6.44
N LEU A 248 4.19 7.99 5.13
CA LEU A 248 3.18 7.44 4.23
C LEU A 248 3.29 5.91 4.16
N TYR A 249 4.48 5.38 3.87
CA TYR A 249 4.73 3.95 3.76
C TYR A 249 4.56 3.24 5.10
N ALA A 250 4.97 3.87 6.20
CA ALA A 250 4.71 3.36 7.55
C ALA A 250 3.20 3.21 7.83
N LEU A 251 2.40 4.24 7.51
CA LEU A 251 0.94 4.18 7.69
C LEU A 251 0.29 3.15 6.77
N LEU A 252 0.73 3.06 5.51
CA LEU A 252 0.27 2.08 4.53
C LEU A 252 0.57 0.65 5.00
N ALA A 253 1.76 0.40 5.55
CA ALA A 253 2.13 -0.90 6.12
C ALA A 253 1.23 -1.28 7.31
N VAL A 254 0.90 -0.33 8.19
CA VAL A 254 -0.03 -0.58 9.31
C VAL A 254 -1.46 -0.86 8.82
N ALA A 255 -1.94 -0.11 7.83
CA ALA A 255 -3.24 -0.36 7.20
C ALA A 255 -3.30 -1.75 6.55
N MET A 256 -2.26 -2.13 5.81
CA MET A 256 -2.16 -3.44 5.15
C MET A 256 -2.04 -4.58 6.16
N ALA A 257 -1.24 -4.42 7.23
CA ALA A 257 -1.13 -5.41 8.29
C ALA A 257 -2.47 -5.61 9.03
N THR A 258 -3.24 -4.54 9.20
CA THR A 258 -4.57 -4.60 9.82
C THR A 258 -5.58 -5.28 8.89
N LEU A 259 -5.55 -4.96 7.59
CA LEU A 259 -6.41 -5.58 6.57
C LEU A 259 -6.14 -7.09 6.43
N ARG A 260 -4.88 -7.51 6.59
CA ARG A 260 -4.44 -8.91 6.54
C ARG A 260 -5.05 -9.77 7.65
N GLN A 261 -5.49 -9.19 8.77
CA GLN A 261 -5.94 -9.97 9.93
C GLN A 261 -7.08 -10.93 9.59
N GLY A 262 -6.81 -12.22 9.80
CA GLY A 262 -7.77 -13.30 9.52
C GLY A 262 -7.98 -13.61 8.04
N THR A 263 -7.13 -13.07 7.15
CA THR A 263 -7.21 -13.29 5.69
C THR A 263 -5.98 -14.03 5.17
N GLN A 264 -6.09 -14.57 3.96
CA GLN A 264 -4.98 -15.16 3.21
C GLN A 264 -4.81 -14.42 1.89
N LEU A 265 -3.56 -14.10 1.50
CA LEU A 265 -3.30 -13.25 0.33
C LEU A 265 -3.95 -13.80 -0.95
N HIS A 266 -3.83 -15.10 -1.18
CA HIS A 266 -4.47 -15.78 -2.30
C HIS A 266 -5.58 -16.72 -1.85
N GLY A 267 -6.24 -16.40 -0.73
CA GLY A 267 -7.35 -17.18 -0.21
C GLY A 267 -8.57 -17.17 -1.12
N GLY A 268 -9.36 -18.25 -1.05
CA GLY A 268 -10.56 -18.42 -1.89
C GLY A 268 -11.84 -17.83 -1.28
N ARG A 269 -11.78 -17.17 -0.13
CA ARG A 269 -12.96 -16.68 0.58
C ARG A 269 -13.26 -15.23 0.18
N GLN A 270 -14.52 -14.84 0.27
CA GLN A 270 -14.93 -13.46 -0.02
C GLN A 270 -14.28 -12.45 0.94
N GLU A 271 -13.96 -12.86 2.16
CA GLU A 271 -13.24 -12.07 3.17
C GLU A 271 -11.77 -11.80 2.82
N ASP A 272 -11.17 -12.62 1.94
CA ASP A 272 -9.78 -12.46 1.49
C ASP A 272 -9.66 -11.37 0.40
N LEU A 273 -10.71 -11.19 -0.41
CA LEU A 273 -10.69 -10.31 -1.59
C LEU A 273 -10.25 -8.86 -1.29
N PRO A 274 -10.72 -8.18 -0.23
CA PRO A 274 -10.27 -6.81 0.05
C PRO A 274 -8.76 -6.73 0.28
N PHE A 275 -8.18 -7.70 0.99
CA PHE A 275 -6.74 -7.76 1.23
C PHE A 275 -5.97 -8.10 -0.05
N THR A 276 -6.40 -9.11 -0.80
CA THR A 276 -5.76 -9.51 -2.07
C THR A 276 -5.66 -8.33 -3.05
N VAL A 277 -6.74 -7.56 -3.20
CA VAL A 277 -6.73 -6.45 -4.15
C VAL A 277 -5.88 -5.29 -3.64
N ALA A 278 -6.02 -4.87 -2.38
CA ALA A 278 -5.16 -3.83 -1.82
C ALA A 278 -3.67 -4.22 -1.90
N TRP A 279 -3.35 -5.51 -1.75
CA TRP A 279 -1.98 -6.01 -1.87
C TRP A 279 -1.40 -5.83 -3.27
N ALA A 280 -2.20 -6.11 -4.31
CA ALA A 280 -1.78 -5.89 -5.69
C ALA A 280 -1.40 -4.43 -5.95
N ASP A 281 -2.10 -3.49 -5.32
CA ASP A 281 -1.88 -2.05 -5.51
C ASP A 281 -0.76 -1.49 -4.61
N ALA A 282 -0.62 -1.99 -3.39
CA ALA A 282 0.20 -1.36 -2.34
C ALA A 282 1.49 -2.10 -1.97
N SER A 283 1.64 -3.38 -2.34
CA SER A 283 2.74 -4.22 -1.83
C SER A 283 4.13 -3.68 -2.14
N GLU A 284 4.33 -3.06 -3.30
CA GLU A 284 5.61 -2.41 -3.66
C GLU A 284 6.01 -1.36 -2.63
N TRP A 285 5.08 -0.47 -2.26
CA TRP A 285 5.32 0.63 -1.31
C TRP A 285 5.42 0.14 0.13
N VAL A 286 4.68 -0.91 0.49
CA VAL A 286 4.82 -1.56 1.81
C VAL A 286 6.23 -2.13 2.01
N ALA A 287 6.90 -2.57 0.94
CA ALA A 287 8.27 -3.06 1.00
C ALA A 287 9.31 -1.96 1.29
N GLU A 288 8.95 -0.69 1.14
CA GLU A 288 9.81 0.47 1.44
C GLU A 288 9.58 1.05 2.84
N ALA A 289 8.62 0.51 3.60
CA ALA A 289 8.25 1.08 4.89
C ALA A 289 9.35 0.90 5.97
N ASP A 290 9.70 1.97 6.68
CA ASP A 290 10.52 1.87 7.90
C ASP A 290 9.71 1.20 9.01
N LEU A 291 10.14 0.00 9.39
CA LEU A 291 9.53 -0.79 10.46
C LEU A 291 9.45 -0.02 11.79
N SER A 292 10.49 0.75 12.13
CA SER A 292 10.55 1.46 13.41
C SER A 292 9.46 2.53 13.49
N LEU A 293 9.30 3.29 12.40
CA LEU A 293 8.27 4.31 12.29
C LEU A 293 6.87 3.69 12.23
N ALA A 294 6.72 2.58 11.51
CA ALA A 294 5.45 1.85 11.44
C ALA A 294 5.05 1.25 12.81
N GLU A 295 6.00 0.78 13.61
CA GLU A 295 5.75 0.32 14.98
C GLU A 295 5.29 1.46 15.91
N GLU A 296 5.82 2.68 15.74
CA GLU A 296 5.36 3.88 16.46
C GLU A 296 3.89 4.22 16.16
N LEU A 297 3.40 3.86 14.97
CA LEU A 297 2.00 4.07 14.55
C LEU A 297 1.04 2.97 15.03
N LEU A 298 1.51 1.86 15.61
CA LEU A 298 0.62 0.80 16.09
C LEU A 298 -0.24 1.27 17.25
N LEU A 299 -1.52 0.89 17.22
CA LEU A 299 -2.45 1.16 18.31
C LEU A 299 -2.48 -0.01 19.31
N PRO A 300 -2.80 0.22 20.59
CA PRO A 300 -2.91 -0.86 21.56
C PRO A 300 -4.30 -1.50 21.51
N ALA A 301 -4.37 -2.83 21.53
CA ALA A 301 -5.62 -3.60 21.56
C ALA A 301 -6.30 -3.60 22.95
N THR A 302 -6.62 -2.42 23.48
CA THR A 302 -7.17 -2.24 24.84
C THR A 302 -8.68 -2.44 24.93
N GLN A 303 -9.40 -2.36 23.81
CA GLN A 303 -10.85 -2.45 23.77
C GLN A 303 -11.32 -3.84 23.31
N PRO A 304 -12.48 -4.33 23.78
CA PRO A 304 -13.05 -5.55 23.25
C PRO A 304 -13.45 -5.35 21.78
N PHE A 305 -13.18 -6.37 20.96
CA PHE A 305 -13.43 -6.33 19.51
C PHE A 305 -12.59 -5.28 18.75
N ALA A 306 -11.45 -4.89 19.31
CA ALA A 306 -10.47 -4.06 18.61
C ALA A 306 -9.88 -4.85 17.44
N TRP A 307 -9.82 -4.20 16.27
CA TRP A 307 -9.09 -4.70 15.10
C TRP A 307 -7.81 -3.89 14.97
N VAL A 308 -6.70 -4.49 15.38
CA VAL A 308 -5.40 -3.81 15.41
C VAL A 308 -4.29 -4.78 15.10
N ALA A 309 -3.45 -4.45 14.12
CA ALA A 309 -2.25 -5.21 13.82
C ALA A 309 -1.30 -5.25 15.03
N THR A 310 -0.76 -6.43 15.30
CA THR A 310 0.35 -6.58 16.24
C THR A 310 1.67 -6.22 15.57
N SER A 311 2.68 -5.85 16.37
CA SER A 311 4.05 -5.63 15.86
C SER A 311 4.62 -6.86 15.13
N LYS A 312 4.23 -8.08 15.54
CA LYS A 312 4.58 -9.30 14.80
C LYS A 312 3.93 -9.34 13.41
N GLU A 313 2.63 -9.10 13.32
CA GLU A 313 1.89 -9.11 12.05
C GLU A 313 2.37 -8.00 11.10
N LEU A 314 2.73 -6.82 11.63
CA LEU A 314 3.33 -5.74 10.86
C LEU A 314 4.66 -6.18 10.24
N ARG A 315 5.59 -6.73 11.03
CA ARG A 315 6.87 -7.26 10.52
C ARG A 315 6.68 -8.34 9.47
N GLU A 316 5.76 -9.27 9.73
CA GLU A 316 5.45 -10.33 8.77
C GLU A 316 4.82 -9.79 7.47
N THR A 317 4.19 -8.61 7.51
CA THR A 317 3.59 -7.97 6.33
C THR A 317 4.62 -7.22 5.52
N ILE A 318 5.50 -6.43 6.16
CA ILE A 318 6.63 -5.77 5.49
C ILE A 318 7.55 -6.80 4.87
N ARG A 319 7.92 -7.85 5.63
CA ARG A 319 8.75 -8.93 5.11
C ARG A 319 8.11 -9.65 3.91
N LEU A 320 6.79 -9.91 3.97
CA LEU A 320 6.08 -10.53 2.85
C LEU A 320 6.14 -9.63 1.60
N ALA A 321 6.05 -8.30 1.77
CA ALA A 321 6.17 -7.34 0.68
C ALA A 321 7.59 -7.30 0.09
N GLU A 322 8.62 -7.30 0.94
CA GLU A 322 10.03 -7.39 0.53
C GLU A 322 10.31 -8.68 -0.26
N GLU A 323 9.78 -9.82 0.22
CA GLU A 323 9.89 -11.11 -0.45
C GLU A 323 9.14 -11.11 -1.79
N ALA A 324 7.93 -10.55 -1.85
CA ALA A 324 7.15 -10.43 -3.09
C ALA A 324 7.84 -9.53 -4.13
N ARG A 325 8.53 -8.46 -3.70
CA ARG A 325 9.33 -7.61 -4.59
C ARG A 325 10.50 -8.37 -5.22
N GLN A 326 11.11 -9.30 -4.48
CA GLN A 326 12.21 -10.13 -4.99
C GLN A 326 11.70 -11.29 -5.85
N ASP A 327 10.58 -11.89 -5.45
CA ASP A 327 9.99 -13.04 -6.09
C ASP A 327 8.46 -13.06 -5.93
N PRO A 328 7.73 -12.51 -6.92
CA PRO A 328 6.27 -12.42 -6.88
C PRO A 328 5.56 -13.78 -6.75
N TYR A 329 6.25 -14.87 -7.12
CA TYR A 329 5.67 -16.21 -7.16
C TYR A 329 5.96 -17.06 -5.91
N ALA A 330 6.67 -16.51 -4.91
CA ALA A 330 7.09 -17.27 -3.72
C ALA A 330 5.92 -17.95 -2.99
N GLU A 331 4.81 -17.23 -2.76
CA GLU A 331 3.64 -17.77 -2.07
C GLU A 331 2.88 -18.81 -2.91
N ALA A 332 2.75 -18.58 -4.23
CA ALA A 332 2.17 -19.56 -5.15
C ALA A 332 2.99 -20.85 -5.16
N ARG A 333 4.32 -20.76 -5.14
CA ARG A 333 5.20 -21.94 -5.04
C ARG A 333 5.04 -22.65 -3.71
N ALA A 334 4.96 -21.93 -2.59
CA ALA A 334 4.73 -22.53 -1.27
C ALA A 334 3.38 -23.28 -1.23
N THR A 335 2.31 -22.66 -1.74
CA THR A 335 0.97 -23.26 -1.84
C THR A 335 0.95 -24.52 -2.71
N LEU A 336 1.68 -24.50 -3.83
CA LEU A 336 1.82 -25.67 -4.71
C LEU A 336 2.69 -26.75 -4.06
N ALA A 337 3.73 -26.39 -3.32
CA ALA A 337 4.56 -27.34 -2.58
C ALA A 337 3.76 -28.06 -1.48
N GLU A 338 2.92 -27.34 -0.73
CA GLU A 338 1.97 -27.93 0.25
C GLU A 338 0.99 -28.91 -0.41
N ALA A 339 0.64 -28.66 -1.68
CA ALA A 339 -0.17 -29.54 -2.49
C ALA A 339 0.58 -30.77 -3.04
N GLY A 340 1.87 -30.91 -2.73
CA GLY A 340 2.75 -31.95 -3.27
C GLY A 340 3.17 -31.70 -4.72
N LEU A 341 3.10 -30.46 -5.21
CA LEU A 341 3.50 -30.05 -6.55
C LEU A 341 4.75 -29.17 -6.45
N ALA A 342 5.93 -29.76 -6.66
CA ALA A 342 7.15 -28.99 -6.84
C ALA A 342 7.13 -28.32 -8.23
N ILE A 343 7.32 -27.01 -8.26
CA ILE A 343 7.27 -26.23 -9.50
C ILE A 343 8.55 -25.41 -9.70
N GLU A 344 9.01 -25.34 -10.94
CA GLU A 344 10.19 -24.56 -11.34
C GLU A 344 9.90 -23.76 -12.61
N LEU A 345 10.39 -22.53 -12.67
CA LEU A 345 10.31 -21.71 -13.87
C LEU A 345 11.51 -22.02 -14.77
N GLN A 346 11.26 -22.58 -15.95
CA GLN A 346 12.29 -22.89 -16.95
C GLN A 346 11.83 -22.35 -18.31
N GLU A 347 12.66 -21.50 -18.92
CA GLU A 347 12.38 -20.90 -20.25
C GLU A 347 10.99 -20.23 -20.33
N GLY A 348 10.56 -19.58 -19.25
CA GLY A 348 9.25 -18.92 -19.16
C GLY A 348 8.05 -19.84 -18.93
N VAL A 349 8.25 -21.17 -18.79
CA VAL A 349 7.21 -22.14 -18.48
C VAL A 349 7.38 -22.70 -17.08
N TRP A 350 6.30 -22.76 -16.32
CA TRP A 350 6.28 -23.40 -15.02
C TRP A 350 6.19 -24.92 -15.17
N ARG A 351 7.30 -25.61 -14.93
CA ARG A 351 7.37 -27.07 -15.04
C ARG A 351 7.00 -27.71 -13.69
N VAL A 352 6.10 -28.68 -13.74
CA VAL A 352 5.64 -29.48 -12.59
C VAL A 352 5.97 -30.93 -12.88
N GLU A 353 6.99 -31.47 -12.22
CA GLU A 353 7.39 -32.87 -12.38
C GLU A 353 7.05 -33.67 -11.13
N GLY A 354 6.45 -34.85 -11.29
CA GLY A 354 6.16 -35.73 -10.16
C GLY A 354 5.26 -36.92 -10.47
N ASP A 355 5.07 -37.77 -9.46
CA ASP A 355 4.27 -39.00 -9.55
C ASP A 355 2.77 -38.76 -9.25
N PHE A 356 2.18 -37.72 -9.86
CA PHE A 356 0.75 -37.46 -9.73
C PHE A 356 -0.08 -38.27 -10.75
N ALA A 357 -1.24 -38.74 -10.30
CA ALA A 357 -2.15 -39.56 -11.11
C ALA A 357 -2.74 -38.82 -12.33
N ASN A 358 -2.93 -37.49 -12.22
CA ASN A 358 -3.58 -36.69 -13.25
C ASN A 358 -2.78 -35.42 -13.57
N ALA A 359 -2.05 -35.42 -14.70
CA ALA A 359 -1.25 -34.29 -15.14
C ALA A 359 -2.11 -33.07 -15.55
N TYR A 360 -3.35 -33.29 -15.98
CA TYR A 360 -4.29 -32.20 -16.24
C TYR A 360 -4.55 -31.39 -14.98
N ARG A 361 -4.82 -32.09 -13.87
CA ARG A 361 -5.11 -31.44 -12.59
C ARG A 361 -3.88 -30.73 -12.02
N ALA A 362 -2.70 -31.31 -12.18
CA ALA A 362 -1.44 -30.69 -11.74
C ALA A 362 -1.16 -29.40 -12.52
N ALA A 363 -1.20 -29.44 -13.87
CA ALA A 363 -1.02 -28.25 -14.70
C ALA A 363 -2.10 -27.20 -14.42
N ALA A 364 -3.36 -27.63 -14.31
CA ALA A 364 -4.47 -26.71 -14.08
C ALA A 364 -4.39 -26.04 -12.70
N ARG A 365 -3.96 -26.76 -11.66
CA ARG A 365 -3.72 -26.20 -10.34
C ARG A 365 -2.58 -25.18 -10.39
N ALA A 366 -1.44 -25.54 -10.99
CA ALA A 366 -0.31 -24.65 -11.13
C ALA A 366 -0.69 -23.35 -11.86
N VAL A 367 -1.28 -23.44 -13.06
CA VAL A 367 -1.72 -22.25 -13.80
C VAL A 367 -2.74 -21.46 -12.99
N THR A 368 -3.70 -22.11 -12.32
CA THR A 368 -4.72 -21.37 -11.53
C THR A 368 -4.11 -20.55 -10.40
N GLU A 369 -3.10 -21.08 -9.68
CA GLU A 369 -2.41 -20.33 -8.62
C GLU A 369 -1.54 -19.21 -9.22
N LEU A 370 -0.81 -19.49 -10.30
CA LEU A 370 0.06 -18.50 -10.96
C LEU A 370 -0.75 -17.36 -11.60
N THR A 371 -1.93 -17.67 -12.16
CA THR A 371 -2.80 -16.65 -12.76
C THR A 371 -3.47 -15.73 -11.74
N ARG A 372 -3.26 -15.95 -10.44
CA ARG A 372 -3.69 -15.00 -9.39
C ARG A 372 -2.70 -13.85 -9.22
N ILE A 373 -1.47 -14.03 -9.69
CA ILE A 373 -0.38 -13.04 -9.57
C ILE A 373 -0.23 -12.29 -10.90
N ASP A 374 -0.25 -13.01 -12.02
CA ASP A 374 -0.16 -12.47 -13.37
C ASP A 374 -1.39 -12.91 -14.18
N ASP A 375 -1.96 -12.04 -15.01
CA ASP A 375 -3.09 -12.39 -15.88
C ASP A 375 -2.71 -13.42 -16.97
N ALA A 376 -1.42 -13.73 -17.10
CA ALA A 376 -0.88 -14.69 -18.04
C ALA A 376 0.05 -15.71 -17.34
N ALA A 377 -0.20 -17.02 -17.56
CA ALA A 377 0.72 -18.06 -17.11
C ALA A 377 0.65 -19.32 -17.97
N ALA A 378 1.77 -20.04 -18.08
CA ALA A 378 1.84 -21.36 -18.69
C ALA A 378 2.48 -22.36 -17.73
N ALA A 379 1.85 -23.52 -17.55
CA ALA A 379 2.41 -24.63 -16.79
C ALA A 379 2.41 -25.93 -17.59
N LEU A 380 3.54 -26.62 -17.52
CA LEU A 380 3.77 -27.94 -18.08
C LEU A 380 3.83 -28.95 -16.93
N ALA A 381 2.80 -29.77 -16.79
CA ALA A 381 2.83 -30.88 -15.84
C ALA A 381 3.19 -32.18 -16.52
N ARG A 382 4.12 -32.91 -15.92
CA ARG A 382 4.64 -34.16 -16.42
C ARG A 382 4.62 -35.24 -15.35
N ASN A 383 4.03 -36.38 -15.70
CA ASN A 383 4.15 -37.62 -14.94
C ASN A 383 4.78 -38.72 -15.82
N PRO A 384 5.05 -39.92 -15.29
CA PRO A 384 5.66 -41.00 -16.07
C PRO A 384 4.86 -41.49 -17.28
N ARG A 385 3.57 -41.13 -17.40
CA ARG A 385 2.68 -41.63 -18.46
C ARG A 385 2.47 -40.64 -19.59
N TYR A 386 2.41 -39.34 -19.28
CA TYR A 386 2.16 -38.28 -20.24
C TYR A 386 2.48 -36.90 -19.65
N ALA A 387 2.65 -35.93 -20.55
CA ALA A 387 2.77 -34.51 -20.22
C ALA A 387 1.56 -33.71 -20.74
N VAL A 388 1.17 -32.68 -19.98
CA VAL A 388 0.10 -31.73 -20.31
C VAL A 388 0.61 -30.30 -20.14
N LEU A 389 0.43 -29.49 -21.18
CA LEU A 389 0.68 -28.05 -21.15
C LEU A 389 -0.67 -27.35 -21.05
N ILE A 390 -0.80 -26.43 -20.10
CA ILE A 390 -1.90 -25.48 -20.02
C ILE A 390 -1.30 -24.08 -20.04
N ALA A 391 -1.81 -23.22 -20.92
CA ALA A 391 -1.45 -21.82 -20.99
C ALA A 391 -2.72 -20.97 -20.92
N VAL A 392 -2.71 -19.90 -20.12
CA VAL A 392 -3.84 -19.00 -19.93
C VAL A 392 -3.39 -17.57 -20.13
N VAL A 393 -4.17 -16.82 -20.90
CA VAL A 393 -4.01 -15.37 -21.10
C VAL A 393 -5.40 -14.78 -21.37
N ASP A 394 -5.79 -13.68 -20.73
CA ASP A 394 -7.08 -12.99 -20.94
C ASP A 394 -8.29 -13.92 -21.00
N ARG A 395 -8.38 -14.85 -20.04
CA ARG A 395 -9.46 -15.84 -19.95
C ARG A 395 -9.55 -16.80 -21.16
N LYS A 396 -8.53 -16.87 -22.02
CA LYS A 396 -8.38 -17.93 -23.01
C LYS A 396 -7.45 -18.98 -22.45
N MET A 397 -7.90 -20.23 -22.45
CA MET A 397 -7.07 -21.37 -22.02
C MET A 397 -6.73 -22.22 -23.23
N LEU A 398 -5.44 -22.43 -23.44
CA LEU A 398 -4.89 -23.39 -24.38
C LEU A 398 -4.45 -24.63 -23.61
N LEU A 399 -4.73 -25.79 -24.17
CA LEU A 399 -4.33 -27.08 -23.62
C LEU A 399 -3.75 -27.99 -24.70
N VAL A 400 -2.64 -28.64 -24.37
CA VAL A 400 -2.05 -29.73 -25.16
C VAL A 400 -1.77 -30.94 -24.29
N ASP A 401 -2.10 -32.12 -24.81
CA ASP A 401 -1.70 -33.41 -24.26
C ASP A 401 -0.69 -34.04 -25.20
N SER A 402 0.48 -34.40 -24.68
CA SER A 402 1.53 -35.14 -25.40
C SER A 402 1.06 -36.40 -26.15
N ARG A 403 -0.02 -37.04 -25.70
CA ARG A 403 -0.62 -38.23 -26.36
C ARG A 403 -1.48 -37.88 -27.58
N MET A 404 -1.88 -36.62 -27.75
CA MET A 404 -2.82 -36.20 -28.78
C MET A 404 -2.24 -35.04 -29.59
N ALA A 405 -2.21 -35.18 -30.91
CA ALA A 405 -1.69 -34.17 -31.84
C ALA A 405 -2.69 -33.02 -32.09
N VAL A 406 -3.28 -32.45 -31.04
CA VAL A 406 -4.30 -31.40 -31.15
C VAL A 406 -4.13 -30.29 -30.12
N TRP A 407 -4.35 -29.05 -30.57
CA TRP A 407 -4.59 -27.90 -29.72
C TRP A 407 -6.04 -27.93 -29.23
N ARG A 408 -6.26 -27.65 -27.95
CA ARG A 408 -7.58 -27.44 -27.37
C ARG A 408 -7.68 -26.03 -26.81
N LEU A 409 -8.61 -25.25 -27.35
CA LEU A 409 -8.87 -23.88 -26.94
C LEU A 409 -10.19 -23.81 -26.19
N TYR A 410 -10.17 -23.08 -25.08
CA TYR A 410 -11.33 -22.82 -24.24
C TYR A 410 -11.43 -21.33 -23.95
N SER A 411 -12.67 -20.83 -23.85
CA SER A 411 -12.97 -19.51 -23.31
C SER A 411 -13.47 -19.69 -21.88
N LEU A 412 -12.75 -19.10 -20.93
CA LEU A 412 -13.08 -19.11 -19.51
C LEU A 412 -14.07 -17.97 -19.23
N SER A 413 -15.09 -18.25 -18.41
CA SER A 413 -15.91 -17.20 -17.78
C SER A 413 -15.18 -16.66 -16.54
N GLY A 414 -15.56 -15.48 -16.05
CA GLY A 414 -14.95 -14.91 -14.84
C GLY A 414 -15.05 -15.77 -13.58
N THR A 415 -15.91 -16.80 -13.58
CA THR A 415 -16.10 -17.76 -12.48
C THR A 415 -15.48 -19.14 -12.72
N ARG A 416 -14.97 -19.42 -13.92
CA ARG A 416 -14.38 -20.74 -14.26
C ARG A 416 -12.86 -20.63 -14.35
N THR A 417 -12.17 -21.34 -13.47
CA THR A 417 -10.71 -21.50 -13.52
C THR A 417 -10.32 -22.79 -14.24
N PRO A 418 -9.08 -22.89 -14.77
CA PRO A 418 -8.54 -24.14 -15.29
C PRO A 418 -8.70 -25.31 -14.31
N LEU A 419 -8.46 -25.06 -13.02
CA LEU A 419 -8.64 -26.06 -11.98
C LEU A 419 -10.11 -26.51 -11.89
N SER A 420 -11.07 -25.58 -11.84
CA SER A 420 -12.51 -25.92 -11.76
C SER A 420 -12.98 -26.80 -12.93
N MET A 421 -12.41 -26.61 -14.12
CA MET A 421 -12.74 -27.40 -15.31
C MET A 421 -12.15 -28.82 -15.30
N THR A 422 -11.12 -29.06 -14.49
CA THR A 422 -10.38 -30.33 -14.44
C THR A 422 -10.64 -31.16 -13.18
N ILE A 423 -11.32 -30.61 -12.16
CA ILE A 423 -11.62 -31.31 -10.90
C ILE A 423 -12.39 -32.62 -11.13
N GLU A 424 -13.42 -32.59 -11.97
CA GLU A 424 -14.32 -33.74 -12.21
C GLU A 424 -13.91 -34.58 -13.42
N CYS A 425 -12.84 -34.18 -14.14
CA CYS A 425 -12.43 -34.81 -15.39
C CYS A 425 -11.13 -35.60 -15.22
N SER A 426 -11.16 -36.88 -15.59
CA SER A 426 -9.96 -37.72 -15.71
C SER A 426 -9.14 -37.47 -16.99
N GLY A 427 -9.65 -36.62 -17.89
CA GLY A 427 -9.04 -36.24 -19.16
C GLY A 427 -9.29 -34.77 -19.50
N PRO A 428 -9.15 -34.37 -20.78
CA PRO A 428 -9.33 -32.98 -21.17
C PRO A 428 -10.77 -32.52 -20.90
N PRO A 429 -10.98 -31.29 -20.40
CA PRO A 429 -12.33 -30.75 -20.19
C PRO A 429 -13.18 -30.77 -21.47
N PRO A 430 -14.51 -30.93 -21.38
CA PRO A 430 -15.39 -30.96 -22.55
C PRO A 430 -15.55 -29.56 -23.19
N HIS A 431 -16.11 -29.52 -24.41
CA HIS A 431 -16.45 -28.30 -25.16
C HIS A 431 -15.25 -27.45 -25.65
N ALA A 432 -14.09 -28.08 -25.82
CA ALA A 432 -12.94 -27.43 -26.45
C ALA A 432 -13.17 -27.20 -27.95
N ARG A 433 -12.70 -26.07 -28.47
CA ARG A 433 -12.42 -25.95 -29.91
C ARG A 433 -11.12 -26.70 -30.19
N THR A 434 -11.20 -27.77 -30.96
CA THR A 434 -10.06 -28.68 -31.22
C THR A 434 -9.47 -28.41 -32.59
N LEU A 435 -8.15 -28.27 -32.68
CA LEU A 435 -7.44 -27.96 -33.92
C LEU A 435 -6.19 -28.85 -34.06
N PRO A 436 -5.77 -29.24 -35.28
CA PRO A 436 -4.56 -30.04 -35.47
C PRO A 436 -3.31 -29.31 -34.97
N LEU A 437 -2.39 -30.02 -34.32
CA LEU A 437 -1.18 -29.42 -33.75
C LEU A 437 -0.30 -28.74 -34.82
N GLY A 438 -0.23 -29.33 -36.02
CA GLY A 438 0.58 -28.82 -37.15
C GLY A 438 0.04 -27.56 -37.82
N SER A 439 -1.14 -27.07 -37.42
CA SER A 439 -1.69 -25.82 -37.94
C SER A 439 -1.11 -24.64 -37.19
N GLN A 440 -0.28 -23.80 -37.84
CA GLN A 440 0.12 -22.50 -37.29
C GLN A 440 -1.09 -21.58 -37.30
N LEU A 441 -1.58 -21.23 -36.12
CA LEU A 441 -2.80 -20.45 -35.95
C LEU A 441 -2.49 -19.10 -35.29
N PRO A 442 -3.11 -18.01 -35.76
CA PRO A 442 -2.92 -16.68 -35.18
C PRO A 442 -3.17 -16.66 -33.68
N GLU A 443 -4.17 -17.40 -33.18
CA GLU A 443 -4.52 -17.41 -31.76
C GLU A 443 -3.49 -18.12 -30.87
N VAL A 444 -2.84 -19.18 -31.36
CA VAL A 444 -1.76 -19.86 -30.62
C VAL A 444 -0.50 -19.00 -30.63
N ASN A 445 -0.23 -18.34 -31.76
CA ASN A 445 0.89 -17.40 -31.87
C ASN A 445 0.68 -16.16 -31.02
N ASP A 446 -0.55 -15.63 -30.95
CA ASP A 446 -0.94 -14.50 -30.09
C ASP A 446 -0.76 -14.84 -28.62
N LEU A 447 -1.23 -16.02 -28.19
CA LEU A 447 -1.00 -16.52 -26.83
C LEU A 447 0.50 -16.70 -26.52
N GLY A 448 1.24 -17.30 -27.46
CA GLY A 448 2.68 -17.49 -27.33
C GLY A 448 3.43 -16.16 -27.24
N ALA A 449 3.11 -15.19 -28.09
CA ALA A 449 3.72 -13.86 -28.08
C ALA A 449 3.46 -13.14 -26.75
N ARG A 450 2.25 -13.22 -26.21
CA ARG A 450 1.89 -12.58 -24.94
C ARG A 450 2.55 -13.22 -23.72
N LEU A 451 2.81 -14.52 -23.78
CA LEU A 451 3.57 -15.24 -22.75
C LEU A 451 5.09 -15.18 -22.99
N ASN A 452 5.53 -14.61 -24.12
CA ASN A 452 6.91 -14.68 -24.61
C ASN A 452 7.43 -16.13 -24.74
N LEU A 453 6.60 -17.05 -25.24
CA LEU A 453 6.86 -18.49 -25.37
C LEU A 453 6.63 -19.00 -26.80
N ASP A 454 7.52 -19.90 -27.26
CA ASP A 454 7.25 -20.74 -28.42
C ASP A 454 6.46 -21.99 -28.01
N LEU A 455 5.14 -21.83 -27.94
CA LEU A 455 4.22 -22.91 -27.57
C LEU A 455 4.32 -24.11 -28.51
N PHE A 456 4.66 -23.90 -29.78
CA PHE A 456 4.80 -24.99 -30.76
C PHE A 456 6.06 -25.82 -30.52
N ALA A 457 7.18 -25.17 -30.22
CA ALA A 457 8.41 -25.85 -29.83
C ALA A 457 8.20 -26.70 -28.57
N ILE A 458 7.57 -26.12 -27.53
CA ILE A 458 7.27 -26.83 -26.27
C ILE A 458 6.34 -28.03 -26.53
N ALA A 459 5.27 -27.85 -27.30
CA ALA A 459 4.36 -28.95 -27.64
C ALA A 459 5.05 -30.07 -28.44
N THR A 460 6.04 -29.73 -29.26
CA THR A 460 6.83 -30.70 -30.03
C THR A 460 7.81 -31.46 -29.12
N GLU A 461 8.51 -30.76 -28.21
CA GLU A 461 9.38 -31.34 -27.18
C GLU A 461 8.62 -32.37 -26.35
N MET A 462 7.45 -32.00 -25.81
CA MET A 462 6.59 -32.88 -25.02
C MET A 462 6.25 -34.20 -25.70
N ARG A 463 6.10 -34.18 -27.03
CA ARG A 463 5.75 -35.37 -27.82
C ARG A 463 6.95 -36.22 -28.17
N SER A 464 8.09 -35.59 -28.41
CA SER A 464 9.35 -36.31 -28.68
C SER A 464 9.78 -37.18 -27.50
N PHE A 465 9.45 -36.76 -26.28
CA PHE A 465 9.81 -37.45 -25.05
C PHE A 465 9.09 -38.80 -24.89
N ILE A 466 7.80 -38.88 -25.26
CA ILE A 466 7.02 -40.14 -25.20
C ILE A 466 7.50 -41.15 -26.26
N ALA A 467 8.09 -40.69 -27.36
CA ALA A 467 8.59 -41.57 -28.40
C ALA A 467 9.90 -42.28 -28.02
N CYS A 468 10.60 -41.82 -26.97
CA CYS A 468 11.89 -42.35 -26.53
C CYS A 468 11.84 -43.12 -25.20
N SER A 469 10.70 -43.10 -24.50
CA SER A 469 10.39 -43.88 -23.30
C SER A 469 9.52 -45.08 -23.64
#